data_AF-A0A4R8QBQ6-F1
#
_entry.id   AF-A0A4R8QBQ6-F1
#
_cell.length_a   1.000
_cell.length_b   1.000
_cell.length_c   1.000
_cell.angle_alpha   90.00
_cell.angle_beta   90.00
_cell.angle_gamma   90.00
#
_symmetry.space_group_name_H-M   'P 1'
#
loop_
_entity.id
_entity.type
_entity.pdbx_description
1 polymer ?
#
loop_
_entity_poly.entity_id
_entity_poly.type
_entity_poly.pdbx_seq_one_letter_code
_entity_poly.pdbx_strand_id
1 'polypeptide(L)'
;MAIQNNPPEDLVIIDSNYLDRVTERRKVIKHNMSTVLGTVPEGVSAVNETWTYLISDYLPARYPTMFSLSYDGATFHNKVTKASFPVAPPKDPNSALQALGETIEDDLFLLQETPEGHRAVAFICCHPAGFDPSDKLGKLIKDIHKPVPSYDKIGASMERFFRRLKVGKCVKRMNWSVSTDPQLFSPSGLHIYDGDEPQEEEVDISKARLRQELQTLSRLPRTGAVLFGIKTYLTPLEEIKKEGLGPQLADAIEGLKAGNAPGMWVYKGAVRWGKSVCEYLRS
;
A
#
# COMPACT_ATOMS: atom_id res chain seq x y z
N MET A 1 14.81 7.96 -0.32
CA MET A 1 13.90 8.29 0.80
C MET A 1 14.11 7.29 1.93
N ALA A 2 14.40 7.76 3.14
CA ALA A 2 14.72 6.94 4.31
C ALA A 2 13.48 6.63 5.16
N ILE A 3 13.58 5.62 6.02
CA ILE A 3 12.58 5.32 7.05
C ILE A 3 12.57 6.45 8.09
N GLN A 4 11.39 6.86 8.52
CA GLN A 4 11.16 7.89 9.52
C GLN A 4 10.26 7.36 10.64
N ASN A 5 10.36 7.92 11.84
CA ASN A 5 9.36 7.65 12.88
C ASN A 5 8.00 8.15 12.43
N ASN A 6 6.95 7.40 12.75
CA ASN A 6 5.57 7.81 12.55
C ASN A 6 4.87 7.83 13.90
N PRO A 7 4.18 8.94 14.25
CA PRO A 7 3.34 8.93 15.44
C PRO A 7 2.23 7.87 15.30
N PRO A 8 1.83 7.18 16.40
CA PRO A 8 0.79 6.16 16.34
C PRO A 8 -0.52 6.67 15.75
N GLU A 9 -0.89 7.94 15.97
CA GLU A 9 -2.09 8.57 15.43
C GLU A 9 -2.09 8.76 13.90
N ASP A 10 -0.94 8.56 13.24
CA ASP A 10 -0.81 8.58 11.78
C ASP A 10 -0.67 7.16 11.20
N LEU A 11 -1.08 6.11 11.94
CA LEU A 11 -1.03 4.74 11.45
C LEU A 11 -1.93 4.56 10.21
N VAL A 12 -3.13 5.13 10.25
CA VAL A 12 -4.08 5.23 9.13
C VAL A 12 -4.43 6.70 8.97
N ILE A 13 -4.31 7.22 7.74
CA ILE A 13 -4.58 8.63 7.41
C ILE A 13 -5.83 8.73 6.54
N ILE A 14 -6.85 9.38 7.09
CA ILE A 14 -8.08 9.72 6.39
C ILE A 14 -8.03 11.18 5.94
N ASP A 15 -8.30 11.42 4.67
CA ASP A 15 -8.33 12.72 4.01
C ASP A 15 -9.72 13.02 3.41
N SER A 16 -9.86 14.14 2.71
CA SER A 16 -11.14 14.61 2.15
C SER A 16 -11.72 13.69 1.08
N ASN A 17 -10.90 12.84 0.46
CA ASN A 17 -11.25 11.88 -0.58
C ASN A 17 -11.74 10.53 -0.02
N TYR A 18 -11.79 10.35 1.30
CA TYR A 18 -12.15 9.09 1.94
C TYR A 18 -13.40 8.40 1.38
N LEU A 19 -14.53 9.11 1.28
CA LEU A 19 -15.80 8.49 0.87
C LEU A 19 -15.72 7.93 -0.56
N ASP A 20 -15.14 8.70 -1.47
CA ASP A 20 -14.96 8.29 -2.87
C ASP A 20 -14.03 7.07 -2.94
N ARG A 21 -12.95 7.09 -2.16
CA ARG A 21 -11.94 6.03 -2.11
C ARG A 21 -12.50 4.72 -1.59
N VAL A 22 -13.18 4.71 -0.44
CA VAL A 22 -13.76 3.46 0.08
C VAL A 22 -14.94 2.97 -0.77
N THR A 23 -15.65 3.87 -1.45
CA THR A 23 -16.70 3.51 -2.42
C THR A 23 -16.12 2.84 -3.67
N GLU A 24 -14.99 3.33 -4.17
CA GLU A 24 -14.24 2.70 -5.26
C GLU A 24 -13.71 1.32 -4.83
N ARG A 25 -13.10 1.22 -3.64
CA ARG A 25 -12.59 -0.04 -3.09
C ARG A 25 -13.68 -1.11 -2.99
N ARG A 26 -14.90 -0.75 -2.57
CA ARG A 26 -16.06 -1.69 -2.58
C ARG A 26 -16.31 -2.28 -3.96
N LYS A 27 -16.22 -1.48 -5.03
CA LYS A 27 -16.38 -1.97 -6.41
C LYS A 27 -15.22 -2.88 -6.78
N VAL A 28 -13.98 -2.51 -6.47
CA VAL A 28 -12.79 -3.34 -6.75
C VAL A 28 -12.88 -4.70 -6.04
N ILE A 29 -13.19 -4.70 -4.74
CA ILE A 29 -13.32 -5.94 -3.94
C ILE A 29 -14.42 -6.83 -4.50
N LYS A 30 -15.59 -6.27 -4.81
CA LYS A 30 -16.72 -7.04 -5.35
C LYS A 30 -16.37 -7.78 -6.64
N HIS A 31 -15.59 -7.17 -7.54
CA HIS A 31 -15.30 -7.75 -8.85
C HIS A 31 -13.99 -8.56 -8.88
N ASN A 32 -13.10 -8.40 -7.90
CA ASN A 32 -11.74 -8.96 -7.93
C ASN A 32 -11.35 -9.65 -6.62
N MET A 33 -12.32 -10.19 -5.87
CA MET A 33 -12.12 -10.67 -4.50
C MET A 33 -10.93 -11.62 -4.34
N SER A 34 -10.78 -12.61 -5.23
CA SER A 34 -9.67 -13.57 -5.19
C SER A 34 -8.30 -12.96 -5.45
N THR A 35 -8.26 -11.82 -6.14
CA THR A 35 -7.03 -11.08 -6.44
C THR A 35 -6.66 -10.16 -5.28
N VAL A 36 -7.64 -9.44 -4.71
CA VAL A 36 -7.36 -8.31 -3.81
C VAL A 36 -7.33 -8.66 -2.34
N LEU A 37 -7.79 -9.83 -1.92
CA LEU A 37 -7.67 -10.25 -0.53
C LEU A 37 -7.40 -11.74 -0.39
N GLY A 38 -6.77 -12.10 0.73
CA GLY A 38 -6.57 -13.50 1.07
C GLY A 38 -5.85 -13.66 2.40
N THR A 39 -6.07 -14.82 3.02
CA THR A 39 -5.49 -15.20 4.31
C THR A 39 -5.05 -16.67 4.24
N VAL A 40 -3.82 -16.97 4.66
CA VAL A 40 -3.41 -18.36 4.95
C VAL A 40 -3.79 -18.73 6.39
N PRO A 41 -3.93 -20.02 6.75
CA PRO A 41 -4.35 -20.43 8.10
C PRO A 41 -3.55 -19.79 9.24
N GLU A 42 -2.25 -19.61 9.06
CA GLU A 42 -1.34 -19.00 10.04
C GLU A 42 -1.59 -17.48 10.22
N GLY A 43 -2.28 -16.84 9.27
CA GLY A 43 -2.60 -15.41 9.30
C GLY A 43 -3.86 -15.06 10.07
N VAL A 44 -4.72 -16.03 10.40
CA VAL A 44 -6.05 -15.80 11.00
C VAL A 44 -5.97 -15.00 12.30
N SER A 45 -5.03 -15.32 13.19
CA SER A 45 -4.86 -14.60 14.45
C SER A 45 -4.42 -13.15 14.23
N ALA A 46 -3.56 -12.90 13.23
CA ALA A 46 -3.09 -11.55 12.91
C ALA A 46 -4.22 -10.71 12.30
N VAL A 47 -5.08 -11.30 11.46
CA VAL A 47 -6.28 -10.66 10.93
C VAL A 47 -7.24 -10.30 12.06
N ASN A 48 -7.52 -11.23 12.97
CA ASN A 48 -8.42 -10.99 14.11
C ASN A 48 -7.89 -9.89 15.03
N GLU A 49 -6.59 -9.87 15.31
CA GLU A 49 -5.99 -8.80 16.10
C GLU A 49 -6.05 -7.45 15.39
N THR A 50 -5.73 -7.41 14.09
CA THR A 50 -5.84 -6.20 13.27
C THR A 50 -7.27 -5.66 13.26
N TRP A 51 -8.26 -6.55 13.08
CA TRP A 51 -9.67 -6.21 13.15
C TRP A 51 -10.02 -5.57 14.49
N THR A 52 -9.76 -6.27 15.60
CA THR A 52 -10.12 -5.77 16.93
C THR A 52 -9.46 -4.43 17.20
N TYR A 53 -8.18 -4.28 16.90
CA TYR A 53 -7.47 -3.03 17.13
C TYR A 53 -8.03 -1.88 16.30
N LEU A 54 -8.24 -2.08 14.99
CA LEU A 54 -8.70 -1.00 14.11
C LEU A 54 -10.15 -0.61 14.38
N ILE A 55 -11.03 -1.60 14.57
CA ILE A 55 -12.48 -1.41 14.69
C ILE A 55 -12.87 -0.94 16.10
N SER A 56 -12.27 -1.49 17.15
CA SER A 56 -12.68 -1.21 18.53
C SER A 56 -11.90 -0.06 19.15
N ASP A 57 -10.61 0.04 18.86
CA ASP A 57 -9.71 0.95 19.56
C ASP A 57 -9.34 2.16 18.70
N TYR A 58 -8.73 1.92 17.54
CA TYR A 58 -8.05 2.95 16.76
C TYR A 58 -9.04 3.92 16.07
N LEU A 59 -9.92 3.41 15.20
CA LEU A 59 -10.77 4.26 14.37
C LEU A 59 -11.75 5.11 15.21
N PRO A 60 -12.48 4.55 16.21
CA PRO A 60 -13.37 5.35 17.05
C PRO A 60 -12.64 6.41 17.88
N ALA A 61 -11.43 6.13 18.37
CA ALA A 61 -10.65 7.09 19.15
C ALA A 61 -10.02 8.18 18.27
N ARG A 62 -9.47 7.81 17.10
CA ARG A 62 -8.73 8.71 16.21
C ARG A 62 -9.65 9.61 15.37
N TYR A 63 -10.81 9.10 14.98
CA TYR A 63 -11.77 9.79 14.11
C TYR A 63 -13.22 9.66 14.65
N PRO A 64 -13.52 10.17 15.87
CA PRO A 64 -14.81 9.97 16.54
C PRO A 64 -16.00 10.62 15.82
N THR A 65 -15.75 11.59 14.93
CA THR A 65 -16.77 12.21 14.08
C THR A 65 -17.20 11.28 12.95
N MET A 66 -16.34 10.35 12.52
CA MET A 66 -16.59 9.41 11.43
C MET A 66 -16.97 8.02 11.94
N PHE A 67 -16.39 7.60 13.06
CA PHE A 67 -16.60 6.27 13.63
C PHE A 67 -17.02 6.34 15.08
N SER A 68 -17.82 5.37 15.52
CA SER A 68 -18.20 5.23 16.93
C SER A 68 -18.53 3.79 17.24
N LEU A 69 -18.55 3.46 18.53
CA LEU A 69 -19.14 2.23 19.03
C LEU A 69 -20.56 2.47 19.53
N SER A 70 -21.38 1.41 19.55
CA SER A 70 -22.63 1.36 20.28
C SER A 70 -22.39 1.52 21.78
N TYR A 71 -23.44 1.81 22.55
CA TYR A 71 -23.34 2.04 24.00
C TYR A 71 -22.75 0.85 24.76
N ASP A 72 -23.08 -0.37 24.34
CA ASP A 72 -22.53 -1.62 24.90
C ASP A 72 -21.14 -1.99 24.34
N GLY A 73 -20.60 -1.21 23.41
CA GLY A 73 -19.31 -1.46 22.75
C GLY A 73 -19.32 -2.63 21.77
N ALA A 74 -20.46 -3.26 21.50
CA ALA A 74 -20.53 -4.48 20.70
C ALA A 74 -20.57 -4.24 19.18
N THR A 75 -20.99 -3.05 18.75
CA THR A 75 -21.17 -2.69 17.35
C THR A 75 -20.36 -1.46 16.99
N PHE A 76 -19.59 -1.55 15.91
CA PHE A 76 -18.92 -0.42 15.29
C PHE A 76 -19.83 0.23 14.23
N HIS A 77 -19.80 1.56 14.17
CA HIS A 77 -20.56 2.36 13.22
C HIS A 77 -19.63 3.23 12.38
N ASN A 78 -19.65 3.04 11.07
CA ASN A 78 -19.06 3.96 10.10
C ASN A 78 -20.13 4.98 9.69
N LYS A 79 -20.14 6.15 10.34
CA LYS A 79 -21.17 7.20 10.17
C LYS A 79 -21.16 7.81 8.76
N VAL A 80 -20.03 7.72 8.07
CA VAL A 80 -19.86 8.26 6.71
C VAL A 80 -20.49 7.32 5.69
N THR A 81 -20.17 6.03 5.75
CA THR A 81 -20.69 5.05 4.77
C THR A 81 -21.99 4.37 5.20
N LYS A 82 -22.44 4.63 6.43
CA LYS A 82 -23.58 3.98 7.11
C LYS A 82 -23.42 2.48 7.36
N ALA A 83 -22.25 1.92 7.08
CA ALA A 83 -21.95 0.52 7.41
C ALA A 83 -21.82 0.34 8.92
N SER A 84 -22.19 -0.85 9.41
CA SER A 84 -22.01 -1.25 10.80
C SER A 84 -21.60 -2.72 10.86
N PHE A 85 -20.71 -3.04 11.80
CA PHE A 85 -20.15 -4.37 11.96
C PHE A 85 -20.04 -4.73 13.44
N PRO A 86 -20.07 -6.03 13.82
CA PRO A 86 -19.69 -6.44 15.16
C PRO A 86 -18.24 -6.05 15.47
N VAL A 87 -17.98 -5.64 16.70
CA VAL A 87 -16.61 -5.43 17.20
C VAL A 87 -15.84 -6.76 17.28
N ALA A 88 -16.54 -7.86 17.58
CA ALA A 88 -15.95 -9.19 17.51
C ALA A 88 -15.55 -9.54 16.07
N PRO A 89 -14.34 -10.08 15.83
CA PRO A 89 -13.91 -10.49 14.50
C PRO A 89 -14.88 -11.51 13.87
N PRO A 90 -15.20 -11.39 12.57
CA PRO A 90 -15.91 -12.42 11.83
C PRO A 90 -15.22 -13.79 11.92
N LYS A 91 -16.01 -14.88 11.82
CA LYS A 91 -15.45 -16.25 11.81
C LYS A 91 -14.55 -16.50 10.61
N ASP A 92 -14.94 -15.96 9.46
CA ASP A 92 -14.13 -16.01 8.24
C ASP A 92 -13.19 -14.78 8.21
N PRO A 93 -11.86 -14.99 8.18
CA PRO A 93 -10.89 -13.89 8.14
C PRO A 93 -11.02 -13.04 6.86
N ASN A 94 -11.45 -13.62 5.75
CA ASN A 94 -11.58 -12.87 4.49
C ASN A 94 -12.75 -11.88 4.56
N SER A 95 -13.84 -12.24 5.24
CA SER A 95 -14.93 -11.30 5.58
C SER A 95 -14.43 -10.12 6.43
N ALA A 96 -13.49 -10.36 7.36
CA ALA A 96 -12.86 -9.30 8.15
C ALA A 96 -12.00 -8.37 7.27
N LEU A 97 -11.15 -8.94 6.41
CA LEU A 97 -10.32 -8.19 5.46
C LEU A 97 -11.15 -7.37 4.48
N GLN A 98 -12.26 -7.92 3.97
CA GLN A 98 -13.21 -7.21 3.13
C GLN A 98 -13.75 -5.98 3.86
N ALA A 99 -14.33 -6.16 5.05
CA ALA A 99 -14.91 -5.04 5.79
C ALA A 99 -13.85 -3.98 6.21
N LEU A 100 -12.60 -4.40 6.47
CA LEU A 100 -11.47 -3.47 6.63
C LEU A 100 -11.16 -2.71 5.34
N GLY A 101 -11.07 -3.37 4.19
CA GLY A 101 -10.84 -2.73 2.88
C GLY A 101 -11.96 -1.80 2.42
N GLU A 102 -13.20 -2.06 2.87
CA GLU A 102 -14.37 -1.21 2.64
C GLU A 102 -14.50 -0.05 3.64
N THR A 103 -13.63 0.00 4.66
CA THR A 103 -13.62 1.00 5.74
C THR A 103 -12.34 1.83 5.74
N ILE A 104 -11.21 1.28 5.31
CA ILE A 104 -9.90 1.92 5.31
C ILE A 104 -9.38 1.95 3.87
N GLU A 105 -8.89 3.12 3.44
CA GLU A 105 -8.36 3.31 2.09
C GLU A 105 -7.02 2.62 1.89
N ASP A 106 -6.18 2.57 2.92
CA ASP A 106 -4.87 1.94 2.88
C ASP A 106 -4.98 0.45 2.50
N ASP A 107 -4.08 0.00 1.64
CA ASP A 107 -3.85 -1.42 1.45
C ASP A 107 -3.09 -1.97 2.66
N LEU A 108 -3.49 -3.15 3.13
CA LEU A 108 -2.93 -3.75 4.34
C LEU A 108 -2.31 -5.10 4.01
N PHE A 109 -1.06 -5.30 4.42
CA PHE A 109 -0.39 -6.59 4.43
C PHE A 109 -0.01 -6.96 5.87
N LEU A 110 -0.25 -8.22 6.24
CA LEU A 110 0.17 -8.77 7.53
C LEU A 110 1.37 -9.69 7.31
N LEU A 111 2.47 -9.37 7.98
CA LEU A 111 3.72 -10.12 7.87
C LEU A 111 4.03 -10.83 9.19
N GLN A 112 4.13 -12.15 9.16
CA GLN A 112 4.49 -12.96 10.33
C GLN A 112 5.96 -13.34 10.27
N GLU A 113 6.67 -13.19 11.38
CA GLU A 113 8.04 -13.67 11.51
C GLU A 113 8.06 -15.21 11.54
N THR A 114 8.92 -15.81 10.72
CA THR A 114 9.19 -17.27 10.68
C THR A 114 10.70 -17.51 10.79
N PRO A 115 11.17 -18.75 11.04
CA PRO A 115 12.60 -19.06 11.06
C PRO A 115 13.35 -18.63 9.79
N GLU A 116 12.67 -18.63 8.64
CA GLU A 116 13.24 -18.33 7.32
C GLU A 116 13.17 -16.84 6.93
N GLY A 117 12.49 -16.02 7.73
CA GLY A 117 12.23 -14.59 7.48
C GLY A 117 10.75 -14.23 7.64
N HIS A 118 10.39 -12.98 7.34
CA HIS A 118 8.99 -12.54 7.39
C HIS A 118 8.19 -13.07 6.19
N ARG A 119 7.00 -13.60 6.45
CA ARG A 119 6.07 -14.17 5.46
C ARG A 119 4.80 -13.32 5.39
N ALA A 120 4.30 -13.03 4.18
CA ALA A 120 3.00 -12.40 4.00
C ALA A 120 1.89 -13.41 4.26
N VAL A 121 1.16 -13.27 5.37
CA VAL A 121 0.16 -14.27 5.81
C VAL A 121 -1.28 -13.84 5.55
N ALA A 122 -1.52 -12.55 5.36
CA ALA A 122 -2.81 -12.02 4.95
C ALA A 122 -2.64 -10.66 4.25
N PHE A 123 -3.59 -10.29 3.41
CA PHE A 123 -3.61 -8.97 2.79
C PHE A 123 -5.00 -8.56 2.33
N ILE A 124 -5.20 -7.24 2.20
CA ILE A 124 -6.25 -6.59 1.42
C ILE A 124 -5.59 -5.46 0.63
N CYS A 125 -5.52 -5.60 -0.69
CA CYS A 125 -4.81 -4.70 -1.59
C CYS A 125 -5.65 -4.38 -2.83
N CYS A 126 -6.33 -3.23 -2.80
CA CYS A 126 -7.16 -2.74 -3.90
C CYS A 126 -6.43 -1.74 -4.78
N HIS A 127 -5.26 -1.23 -4.37
CA HIS A 127 -4.47 -0.28 -5.14
C HIS A 127 -3.06 -0.83 -5.42
N PRO A 128 -2.92 -2.03 -6.03
CA PRO A 128 -1.62 -2.56 -6.42
C PRO A 128 -0.97 -1.69 -7.50
N ALA A 129 0.37 -1.72 -7.53
CA ALA A 129 1.19 -0.97 -8.48
C ALA A 129 1.95 -1.92 -9.41
N GLY A 130 1.28 -2.49 -10.42
CA GLY A 130 1.89 -3.36 -11.42
C GLY A 130 2.24 -4.75 -10.92
N PHE A 131 1.49 -5.29 -9.97
CA PHE A 131 1.63 -6.67 -9.51
C PHE A 131 0.28 -7.23 -9.06
N ASP A 132 0.07 -8.53 -9.23
CA ASP A 132 -1.05 -9.22 -8.61
C ASP A 132 -0.73 -9.45 -7.12
N PRO A 133 -1.54 -8.93 -6.17
CA PRO A 133 -1.26 -9.09 -4.76
C PRO A 133 -1.51 -10.52 -4.26
N SER A 134 -2.38 -11.30 -4.91
CA SER A 134 -2.61 -12.71 -4.57
C SER A 134 -1.37 -13.57 -4.76
N ASP A 135 -0.53 -13.23 -5.75
CA ASP A 135 0.77 -13.89 -5.97
C ASP A 135 1.74 -13.70 -4.80
N LYS A 136 1.47 -12.79 -3.86
CA LYS A 136 2.36 -12.51 -2.73
C LYS A 136 1.99 -13.30 -1.49
N LEU A 137 0.76 -13.84 -1.43
CA LEU A 137 0.26 -14.56 -0.28
C LEU A 137 1.08 -15.82 0.00
N GLY A 138 1.41 -16.03 1.27
CA GLY A 138 2.18 -17.17 1.75
C GLY A 138 3.67 -17.12 1.42
N LYS A 139 4.17 -16.14 0.66
CA LYS A 139 5.58 -16.02 0.30
C LYS A 139 6.38 -15.24 1.33
N LEU A 140 7.68 -15.53 1.43
CA LEU A 140 8.60 -14.72 2.21
C LEU A 140 8.83 -13.37 1.53
N ILE A 141 9.09 -12.33 2.31
CA ILE A 141 9.41 -10.98 1.80
C ILE A 141 10.57 -11.03 0.81
N LYS A 142 11.61 -11.82 1.08
CA LYS A 142 12.76 -11.98 0.18
C LYS A 142 12.36 -12.53 -1.20
N ASP A 143 11.35 -13.40 -1.24
CA ASP A 143 10.88 -14.02 -2.48
C ASP A 143 9.93 -13.09 -3.24
N ILE A 144 9.09 -12.34 -2.52
CA ILE A 144 8.22 -11.29 -3.08
C ILE A 144 9.06 -10.23 -3.81
N HIS A 145 10.21 -9.86 -3.24
CA HIS A 145 11.07 -8.79 -3.75
C HIS A 145 12.13 -9.25 -4.76
N LYS A 146 12.16 -10.53 -5.16
CA LYS A 146 13.10 -11.01 -6.20
C LYS A 146 13.15 -10.16 -7.47
N PRO A 147 12.03 -9.65 -8.01
CA PRO A 147 12.06 -8.82 -9.21
C PRO A 147 12.64 -7.41 -8.99
N VAL A 148 12.81 -6.97 -7.74
CA VAL A 148 13.23 -5.61 -7.41
C VAL A 148 14.75 -5.47 -7.61
N PRO A 149 15.21 -4.58 -8.51
CA PRO A 149 16.63 -4.40 -8.77
C PRO A 149 17.42 -4.01 -7.50
N SER A 150 18.59 -4.64 -7.31
CA SER A 150 19.47 -4.41 -6.16
C SER A 150 18.85 -4.72 -4.79
N TYR A 151 17.75 -5.48 -4.72
CA TYR A 151 17.16 -5.89 -3.45
C TYR A 151 18.13 -6.72 -2.60
N ASP A 152 18.96 -7.56 -3.22
CA ASP A 152 20.01 -8.37 -2.59
C ASP A 152 20.95 -7.53 -1.70
N LYS A 153 21.24 -6.28 -2.11
CA LYS A 153 22.09 -5.35 -1.35
C LYS A 153 21.45 -4.85 -0.05
N ILE A 154 20.12 -4.86 0.04
CA ILE A 154 19.37 -4.28 1.17
C ILE A 154 18.53 -5.30 1.95
N GLY A 155 18.25 -6.48 1.37
CA GLY A 155 17.29 -7.45 1.91
C GLY A 155 17.62 -7.91 3.33
N ALA A 156 18.90 -8.20 3.61
CA ALA A 156 19.33 -8.59 4.95
C ALA A 156 19.16 -7.45 5.98
N SER A 157 19.32 -6.19 5.56
CA SER A 157 19.10 -5.03 6.44
C SER A 157 17.60 -4.83 6.72
N MET A 158 16.77 -4.97 5.69
CA MET A 158 15.31 -4.90 5.80
C MET A 158 14.75 -5.99 6.73
N GLU A 159 15.20 -7.23 6.58
CA GLU A 159 14.77 -8.34 7.45
C GLU A 159 15.18 -8.08 8.92
N ARG A 160 16.42 -7.63 9.17
CA ARG A 160 16.84 -7.22 10.52
C ARG A 160 16.01 -6.07 11.09
N PHE A 161 15.59 -5.13 10.24
CA PHE A 161 14.73 -4.03 10.64
C PHE A 161 13.36 -4.55 11.10
N PHE A 162 12.71 -5.41 10.31
CA PHE A 162 11.44 -6.01 10.70
C PHE A 162 11.55 -6.77 12.01
N ARG A 163 12.57 -7.61 12.21
CA ARG A 163 12.80 -8.32 13.49
C ARG A 163 12.94 -7.39 14.70
N ARG A 164 13.52 -6.19 14.52
CA ARG A 164 13.77 -5.22 15.60
C ARG A 164 12.61 -4.25 15.87
N LEU A 165 11.64 -4.12 14.95
CA LEU A 165 10.52 -3.18 15.09
C LEU A 165 9.75 -3.48 16.38
N LYS A 166 9.69 -2.61 17.37
CA LYS A 166 9.02 -2.92 18.65
C LYS A 166 7.53 -2.57 18.62
N VAL A 167 6.74 -3.26 19.44
CA VAL A 167 5.35 -2.88 19.75
C VAL A 167 5.31 -1.42 20.22
N GLY A 168 4.28 -0.68 19.80
CA GLY A 168 4.12 0.75 20.10
C GLY A 168 5.04 1.69 19.32
N LYS A 169 5.90 1.16 18.43
CA LYS A 169 6.63 1.96 17.44
C LYS A 169 5.96 1.82 16.08
N CYS A 170 5.67 2.95 15.47
CA CYS A 170 5.28 3.04 14.07
C CYS A 170 6.37 3.77 13.29
N VAL A 171 6.65 3.32 12.09
CA VAL A 171 7.55 4.01 11.16
C VAL A 171 6.84 4.21 9.84
N LYS A 172 7.30 5.19 9.08
CA LYS A 172 6.85 5.43 7.71
C LYS A 172 7.99 5.61 6.73
N ARG A 173 7.71 5.35 5.46
CA ARG A 173 8.54 5.71 4.33
C ARG A 173 7.66 6.02 3.13
N MET A 174 8.27 6.63 2.12
CA MET A 174 7.63 6.82 0.83
C MET A 174 8.25 5.88 -0.20
N ASN A 175 7.40 5.33 -1.06
CA ASN A 175 7.75 4.78 -2.37
C ASN A 175 7.03 5.60 -3.45
N TRP A 176 7.56 5.62 -4.67
CA TRP A 176 6.96 6.40 -5.75
C TRP A 176 7.24 5.81 -7.13
N SER A 177 6.42 6.18 -8.10
CA SER A 177 6.57 5.91 -9.53
C SER A 177 5.72 6.90 -10.33
N VAL A 178 5.75 6.82 -11.67
CA VAL A 178 4.76 7.47 -12.53
C VAL A 178 3.81 6.40 -13.05
N SER A 179 2.51 6.68 -12.97
CA SER A 179 1.47 5.93 -13.67
C SER A 179 1.04 6.72 -14.89
N THR A 180 0.90 6.07 -16.04
CA THR A 180 0.37 6.70 -17.27
C THR A 180 -1.15 6.64 -17.35
N ASP A 181 -1.79 5.99 -16.38
CA ASP A 181 -3.25 5.90 -16.23
C ASP A 181 -3.68 6.42 -14.84
N PRO A 182 -4.85 7.08 -14.72
CA PRO A 182 -5.32 7.65 -13.46
C PRO A 182 -5.97 6.63 -12.49
N GLN A 183 -6.01 5.34 -12.84
CA GLN A 183 -6.60 4.30 -12.01
C GLN A 183 -5.70 3.89 -10.85
N LEU A 184 -6.32 3.65 -9.69
CA LEU A 184 -5.62 3.14 -8.52
C LEU A 184 -5.39 1.63 -8.57
N PHE A 185 -6.40 0.88 -9.04
CA PHE A 185 -6.32 -0.56 -9.21
C PHE A 185 -5.55 -0.90 -10.50
N SER A 186 -4.27 -1.25 -10.35
CA SER A 186 -3.40 -1.62 -11.47
C SER A 186 -2.64 -2.91 -11.16
N PRO A 187 -3.28 -4.09 -11.27
CA PRO A 187 -2.67 -5.37 -10.90
C PRO A 187 -1.57 -5.84 -11.87
N SER A 188 -1.34 -5.10 -12.96
CA SER A 188 -0.29 -5.37 -13.93
C SER A 188 0.09 -4.09 -14.68
N GLY A 189 1.10 -4.17 -15.55
CA GLY A 189 1.40 -3.13 -16.52
C GLY A 189 2.21 -1.93 -16.01
N LEU A 190 2.31 -1.65 -14.70
CA LEU A 190 3.16 -0.54 -14.20
C LEU A 190 4.63 -0.94 -14.04
N HIS A 191 4.90 -2.15 -13.59
CA HIS A 191 6.26 -2.71 -13.56
C HIS A 191 6.57 -3.48 -14.82
N ILE A 192 7.85 -3.56 -15.15
CA ILE A 192 8.39 -4.40 -16.23
C ILE A 192 9.04 -5.62 -15.58
N TYR A 193 8.66 -6.81 -16.02
CA TYR A 193 9.19 -8.09 -15.56
C TYR A 193 9.98 -8.79 -16.67
N ASP A 194 10.72 -9.85 -16.30
CA ASP A 194 11.49 -10.65 -17.24
C ASP A 194 10.58 -11.23 -18.34
N GLY A 195 10.93 -10.96 -19.59
CA GLY A 195 10.16 -11.38 -20.77
C GLY A 195 9.31 -10.26 -21.40
N ASP A 196 9.16 -9.11 -20.73
CA ASP A 196 8.56 -7.93 -21.32
C ASP A 196 9.53 -7.26 -22.30
N GLU A 197 9.03 -6.80 -23.45
CA GLU A 197 9.78 -6.02 -24.44
C GLU A 197 9.26 -4.57 -24.48
N PRO A 198 9.64 -3.72 -23.51
CA PRO A 198 9.12 -2.37 -23.41
C PRO A 198 9.62 -1.49 -24.56
N GLN A 199 8.73 -0.72 -25.16
CA GLN A 199 9.06 0.31 -26.14
C GLN A 199 8.72 1.70 -25.58
N GLU A 200 9.38 2.73 -26.09
CA GLU A 200 9.00 4.11 -25.79
C GLU A 200 7.58 4.36 -26.33
N GLU A 201 6.73 4.98 -25.52
CA GLU A 201 5.33 5.22 -25.85
C GLU A 201 5.03 6.73 -25.75
N GLU A 202 4.17 7.25 -26.64
CA GLU A 202 3.62 8.58 -26.43
C GLU A 202 2.66 8.57 -25.24
N VAL A 203 2.97 9.39 -24.22
CA VAL A 203 2.18 9.47 -23.00
C VAL A 203 1.13 10.57 -23.12
N ASP A 204 -0.14 10.20 -22.92
CA ASP A 204 -1.20 11.16 -22.66
C ASP A 204 -1.00 11.80 -21.27
N ILE A 205 -0.33 12.95 -21.24
CA ILE A 205 0.04 13.65 -20.01
C ILE A 205 -1.17 13.97 -19.13
N SER A 206 -2.36 14.18 -19.71
CA SER A 206 -3.59 14.46 -18.95
C SER A 206 -3.99 13.30 -18.02
N LYS A 207 -3.54 12.09 -18.35
CA LYS A 207 -3.75 10.85 -17.58
C LYS A 207 -2.57 10.48 -16.69
N ALA A 208 -1.38 11.01 -16.97
CA ALA A 208 -0.19 10.73 -16.19
C ALA A 208 -0.31 11.25 -14.75
N ARG A 209 0.09 10.42 -13.78
CA ARG A 209 0.04 10.70 -12.35
C ARG A 209 1.38 10.39 -11.71
N LEU A 210 1.84 11.26 -10.82
CA LEU A 210 2.80 10.88 -9.80
C LEU A 210 2.09 9.93 -8.83
N ARG A 211 2.50 8.67 -8.81
CA ARG A 211 1.97 7.65 -7.89
C ARG A 211 2.89 7.56 -6.69
N GLN A 212 2.38 7.91 -5.51
CA GLN A 212 3.13 7.86 -4.25
C GLN A 212 2.47 6.91 -3.28
N GLU A 213 3.28 6.15 -2.56
CA GLU A 213 2.84 5.22 -1.54
C GLU A 213 3.44 5.65 -0.20
N LEU A 214 2.59 6.10 0.72
CA LEU A 214 2.94 6.25 2.12
C LEU A 214 2.82 4.89 2.79
N GLN A 215 3.97 4.33 3.11
CA GLN A 215 4.12 2.99 3.66
C GLN A 215 4.33 3.09 5.17
N THR A 216 3.40 2.56 5.97
CA THR A 216 3.48 2.52 7.44
C THR A 216 3.75 1.11 7.94
N LEU A 217 4.58 0.97 8.97
CA LEU A 217 4.88 -0.32 9.59
C LEU A 217 4.69 -0.22 11.10
N SER A 218 3.93 -1.13 11.68
CA SER A 218 3.78 -1.28 13.14
C SER A 218 3.75 -2.76 13.52
N ARG A 219 4.09 -3.08 14.77
CA ARG A 219 3.99 -4.45 15.29
C ARG A 219 2.77 -4.61 16.17
N LEU A 220 1.97 -5.64 15.88
CA LEU A 220 0.83 -6.05 16.67
C LEU A 220 1.29 -6.67 18.01
N PRO A 221 0.70 -6.26 19.15
CA PRO A 221 1.18 -6.67 20.48
C PRO A 221 0.98 -8.14 20.83
N ARG A 222 -0.08 -8.80 20.36
CA ARG A 222 -0.44 -10.18 20.75
C ARG A 222 0.20 -11.21 19.83
N THR A 223 0.07 -11.04 18.52
CA THR A 223 0.60 -11.98 17.52
C THR A 223 2.05 -11.70 17.13
N GLY A 224 2.54 -10.48 17.39
CA GLY A 224 3.85 -10.05 16.94
C GLY A 224 3.97 -9.82 15.43
N ALA A 225 2.88 -9.98 14.67
CA ALA A 225 2.86 -9.71 13.24
C ALA A 225 3.10 -8.22 12.95
N VAL A 226 3.72 -7.94 11.81
CA VAL A 226 3.89 -6.58 11.31
C VAL A 226 2.66 -6.23 10.47
N LEU A 227 1.96 -5.17 10.86
CA LEU A 227 0.95 -4.51 10.05
C LEU A 227 1.66 -3.52 9.11
N PHE A 228 1.58 -3.81 7.81
CA PHE A 228 2.13 -2.98 6.76
C PHE A 228 0.99 -2.28 6.01
N GLY A 229 0.81 -0.98 6.27
CA GLY A 229 -0.17 -0.13 5.58
C GLY A 229 0.45 0.59 4.38
N ILE A 230 -0.31 0.74 3.31
CA ILE A 230 0.10 1.42 2.08
C ILE A 230 -1.04 2.35 1.63
N LYS A 231 -0.92 3.64 1.91
CA LYS A 231 -1.82 4.65 1.36
C LYS A 231 -1.27 5.16 0.02
N THR A 232 -2.08 5.05 -1.03
CA THR A 232 -1.68 5.45 -2.39
C THR A 232 -2.28 6.79 -2.77
N TYR A 233 -1.42 7.70 -3.21
CA TYR A 233 -1.78 8.99 -3.80
C TYR A 233 -1.51 8.98 -5.30
N LEU A 234 -2.42 9.56 -6.08
CA LEU A 234 -2.26 9.82 -7.51
C LEU A 234 -2.42 11.32 -7.75
N THR A 235 -1.31 12.02 -8.00
CA THR A 235 -1.31 13.46 -8.25
C THR A 235 -1.09 13.73 -9.74
N PRO A 236 -1.95 14.49 -10.43
CA PRO A 236 -1.72 14.92 -11.81
C PRO A 236 -0.34 15.56 -11.99
N LEU A 237 0.40 15.16 -13.03
CA LEU A 237 1.70 15.77 -13.32
C LEU A 237 1.59 17.26 -13.65
N GLU A 238 0.43 17.69 -14.18
CA GLU A 238 0.11 19.09 -14.40
C GLU A 238 0.12 19.90 -13.09
N GLU A 239 -0.42 19.34 -12.00
CA GLU A 239 -0.42 20.00 -10.68
C GLU A 239 1.01 20.12 -10.14
N ILE A 240 1.81 19.05 -10.22
CA ILE A 240 3.23 19.07 -9.82
C ILE A 240 4.02 20.13 -10.60
N LYS A 241 3.77 20.22 -11.91
CA LYS A 241 4.40 21.22 -12.77
C LYS A 241 3.97 22.64 -12.39
N LYS A 242 2.67 22.85 -12.15
CA LYS A 242 2.10 24.14 -11.75
C LYS A 242 2.65 24.64 -10.41
N GLU A 243 3.00 23.73 -9.50
CA GLU A 243 3.69 24.04 -8.24
C GLU A 243 5.18 24.39 -8.41
N GLY A 244 5.73 24.32 -9.63
CA GLY A 244 7.13 24.60 -9.92
C GLY A 244 8.07 23.44 -9.59
N LEU A 245 7.54 22.26 -9.27
CA LEU A 245 8.32 21.07 -8.89
C LEU A 245 8.66 20.17 -10.09
N GLY A 246 8.22 20.55 -11.31
CA GLY A 246 8.45 19.80 -12.54
C GLY A 246 9.91 19.40 -12.78
N PRO A 247 10.87 20.35 -12.77
CA PRO A 247 12.29 20.03 -12.96
C PRO A 247 12.83 19.04 -11.92
N GLN A 248 12.45 19.19 -10.65
CA GLN A 248 12.92 18.29 -9.58
C GLN A 248 12.39 16.87 -9.76
N LEU A 249 11.13 16.72 -10.19
CA LEU A 249 10.56 15.40 -10.48
C LEU A 249 11.23 14.78 -11.72
N ALA A 250 11.52 15.57 -12.76
CA ALA A 250 12.24 15.09 -13.94
C ALA A 250 13.65 14.59 -13.59
N ASP A 251 14.39 15.32 -12.75
CA ASP A 251 15.70 14.91 -12.24
C ASP A 251 15.60 13.61 -11.42
N ALA A 252 14.55 13.46 -10.62
CA ALA A 252 14.30 12.23 -9.85
C ALA A 252 13.97 11.03 -10.75
N ILE A 253 13.24 11.23 -11.85
CA ILE A 253 12.94 10.20 -12.86
C ILE A 253 14.22 9.75 -13.56
N GLU A 254 15.05 10.68 -14.04
CA GLU A 254 16.33 10.36 -14.69
C GLU A 254 17.32 9.73 -13.71
N GLY A 255 17.24 10.11 -12.43
CA GLY A 255 17.97 9.49 -11.33
C GLY A 255 17.68 7.99 -11.15
N LEU A 256 16.53 7.47 -11.61
CA LEU A 256 16.27 6.02 -11.61
C LEU A 256 17.28 5.25 -12.47
N LYS A 257 17.80 5.88 -13.53
CA LYS A 257 18.81 5.31 -14.44
C LYS A 257 20.24 5.51 -13.92
N ALA A 258 20.52 6.64 -13.28
CA ALA A 258 21.88 7.02 -12.86
C ALA A 258 22.21 6.67 -11.40
N GLY A 259 21.22 6.28 -10.58
CA GLY A 259 21.38 6.06 -9.14
C GLY A 259 22.07 4.75 -8.73
N ASN A 260 21.95 4.41 -7.45
CA ASN A 260 22.59 3.23 -6.84
C ASN A 260 21.94 1.88 -7.22
N ALA A 261 20.80 1.91 -7.92
CA ALA A 261 20.12 0.75 -8.48
C ALA A 261 19.58 1.09 -9.90
N PRO A 262 20.46 1.16 -10.93
CA PRO A 262 20.08 1.59 -12.29
C PRO A 262 18.94 0.78 -12.92
N GLY A 263 18.77 -0.49 -12.53
CA GLY A 263 17.66 -1.33 -13.00
C GLY A 263 16.28 -0.79 -12.62
N MET A 264 16.19 0.14 -11.66
CA MET A 264 14.93 0.78 -11.26
C MET A 264 14.27 1.56 -12.39
N TRP A 265 15.05 2.08 -13.34
CA TRP A 265 14.53 2.69 -14.57
C TRP A 265 13.64 1.73 -15.35
N VAL A 266 14.13 0.50 -15.57
CA VAL A 266 13.37 -0.55 -16.27
C VAL A 266 12.24 -1.05 -15.38
N TYR A 267 12.53 -1.46 -14.15
CA TYR A 267 11.54 -2.03 -13.24
C TYR A 267 10.32 -1.14 -13.02
N LYS A 268 10.49 0.20 -12.88
CA LYS A 268 9.38 1.16 -12.73
C LYS A 268 8.70 1.58 -14.04
N GLY A 269 9.06 0.95 -15.17
CA GLY A 269 8.45 1.25 -16.46
C GLY A 269 8.96 2.51 -17.15
N ALA A 270 9.97 3.21 -16.62
CA ALA A 270 10.41 4.50 -17.13
C ALA A 270 10.98 4.45 -18.56
N VAL A 271 11.34 3.26 -19.06
CA VAL A 271 11.65 3.04 -20.48
C VAL A 271 10.49 3.47 -21.39
N ARG A 272 9.24 3.26 -20.95
CA ARG A 272 8.04 3.57 -21.74
C ARG A 272 7.70 5.06 -21.72
N TRP A 273 7.69 5.64 -20.52
CA TRP A 273 7.11 6.97 -20.28
C TRP A 273 8.12 8.06 -19.90
N GLY A 274 9.36 7.69 -19.55
CA GLY A 274 10.31 8.59 -18.89
C GLY A 274 10.66 9.83 -19.70
N LYS A 275 10.91 9.66 -21.01
CA LYS A 275 11.27 10.78 -21.90
C LYS A 275 10.13 11.78 -22.05
N SER A 276 8.95 11.34 -22.52
CA SER A 276 7.80 12.22 -22.72
C SER A 276 7.38 12.95 -21.44
N VAL A 277 7.42 12.24 -20.30
CA VAL A 277 7.11 12.84 -19.00
C VAL A 277 8.15 13.89 -18.60
N CYS A 278 9.45 13.62 -18.74
CA CYS A 278 10.49 14.59 -18.40
C CYS A 278 10.47 15.83 -19.30
N GLU A 279 10.22 15.67 -20.61
CA GLU A 279 10.05 16.78 -21.55
C GLU A 279 8.86 17.66 -21.15
N TYR A 280 7.72 17.06 -20.82
CA TYR A 280 6.57 17.81 -20.31
C TYR A 280 6.88 18.56 -19.02
N LEU A 281 7.49 17.90 -18.03
CA LEU A 281 7.76 18.48 -16.71
C LEU A 281 8.72 19.68 -16.78
N ARG A 282 9.57 19.77 -17.81
CA ARG A 282 10.55 20.85 -18.00
C ARG A 282 10.15 21.96 -18.98
N SER A 283 9.04 21.79 -19.70
CA SER A 283 8.54 22.78 -20.68
C SER A 283 7.88 24.00 -20.04
#